data_AF-A0A3N5JBW4-F1
#
_entry.id   AF-A0A3N5JBW4-F1
#
_cell.length_a   1.000
_cell.length_b   1.000
_cell.length_c   1.000
_cell.angle_alpha   90.00
_cell.angle_beta   90.00
_cell.angle_gamma   90.00
#
_symmetry.space_group_name_H-M   'P 1'
#
loop_
_entity.id
_entity.type
_entity.pdbx_description
1 polymer ?
#
loop_
_entity_poly.entity_id
_entity_poly.type
_entity_poly.pdbx_seq_one_letter_code
_entity_poly.pdbx_strand_id
1 'polypeptide(L)'
;MNPKASVIPKPPNNRPRSTKARLMKTKYMCPYIAGFLLGLVLLATIFITGRGLGASGALKSTVIATVQAVAPAHAQNSPFYESYSGAEKESPLKSWLVFEIIGVIIGAFISGLISDRLKISTEAGPRVKTKRRWMFALIGGALFGAGAQFARGCTSGAALSGMAVLSTAGFVTMLAIFGTGFIVAYFFRKLWI
;
A
#
# COMPACT_ATOMS: atom_id res chain seq x y z
N MET A 1 -73.44 13.13 12.41
CA MET A 1 -73.63 12.73 11.00
C MET A 1 -72.27 12.33 10.41
N ASN A 2 -72.15 11.09 9.94
CA ASN A 2 -71.01 10.50 9.22
C ASN A 2 -71.03 11.02 7.74
N PRO A 3 -69.95 11.02 6.94
CA PRO A 3 -69.45 9.75 6.39
C PRO A 3 -67.92 9.63 6.20
N LYS A 4 -67.41 8.49 6.68
CA LYS A 4 -66.27 7.69 6.21
C LYS A 4 -65.75 8.06 4.80
N ALA A 5 -64.54 8.61 4.73
CA ALA A 5 -63.72 8.56 3.53
C ALA A 5 -62.92 7.24 3.54
N SER A 6 -63.25 6.41 2.56
CA SER A 6 -62.73 5.08 2.27
C SER A 6 -61.20 5.03 2.17
N VAL A 7 -60.57 4.28 3.05
CA VAL A 7 -59.19 3.81 2.91
C VAL A 7 -59.16 2.83 1.73
N ILE A 8 -58.68 3.28 0.57
CA ILE A 8 -58.40 2.42 -0.58
C ILE A 8 -57.10 1.66 -0.28
N PRO A 9 -57.08 0.32 -0.21
CA PRO A 9 -55.84 -0.43 -0.08
C PRO A 9 -55.06 -0.35 -1.40
N LYS A 10 -53.81 0.12 -1.33
CA LYS A 10 -52.88 0.16 -2.46
C LYS A 10 -52.66 -1.28 -2.98
N PRO A 11 -52.74 -1.54 -4.30
CA PRO A 11 -52.59 -2.89 -4.83
C PRO A 11 -51.20 -3.46 -4.53
N PRO A 12 -51.08 -4.79 -4.31
CA PRO A 12 -49.79 -5.42 -4.07
C PRO A 12 -48.89 -5.20 -5.29
N ASN A 13 -47.75 -4.57 -5.05
CA ASN A 13 -46.74 -4.25 -6.05
C ASN A 13 -46.06 -5.54 -6.55
N ASN A 14 -46.75 -6.29 -7.43
CA ASN A 14 -46.23 -7.45 -8.15
C ASN A 14 -45.31 -7.03 -9.30
N ARG A 15 -44.35 -6.13 -9.02
CA ARG A 15 -43.21 -5.96 -9.93
C ARG A 15 -42.34 -7.19 -9.78
N PRO A 16 -42.02 -7.94 -10.86
CA PRO A 16 -41.02 -8.99 -10.78
C PRO A 16 -39.75 -8.36 -10.21
N ARG A 17 -39.36 -8.80 -9.00
CA ARG A 17 -38.14 -8.35 -8.34
C ARG A 17 -36.99 -8.64 -9.29
N SER A 18 -36.53 -7.57 -9.94
CA SER A 18 -35.33 -7.48 -10.76
C SER A 18 -34.31 -8.59 -10.46
N THR A 19 -34.38 -9.67 -11.24
CA THR A 19 -33.33 -10.70 -11.33
C THR A 19 -32.02 -10.10 -11.90
N LYS A 20 -32.02 -8.82 -12.29
CA LYS A 20 -30.84 -8.06 -12.74
C LYS A 20 -30.08 -7.32 -11.63
N ALA A 21 -30.45 -7.46 -10.36
CA ALA A 21 -29.85 -6.69 -9.26
C ALA A 21 -28.68 -7.37 -8.51
N ARG A 22 -28.13 -8.51 -8.96
CA ARG A 22 -27.06 -9.21 -8.20
C ARG A 22 -25.95 -9.79 -9.06
N LEU A 23 -25.37 -8.98 -9.93
CA LEU A 23 -24.04 -9.21 -10.49
C LEU A 23 -23.44 -7.84 -10.87
N MET A 24 -23.31 -6.94 -9.90
CA MET A 24 -22.26 -5.93 -10.00
C MET A 24 -20.94 -6.70 -9.88
N LYS A 25 -20.49 -7.27 -11.00
CA LYS A 25 -19.21 -7.94 -11.18
C LYS A 25 -18.15 -6.92 -10.84
N THR A 26 -17.72 -6.90 -9.58
CA THR A 26 -16.67 -5.99 -9.15
C THR A 26 -15.47 -6.26 -10.04
N LYS A 27 -15.06 -5.24 -10.79
CA LYS A 27 -13.92 -5.23 -11.73
C LYS A 27 -12.62 -5.35 -10.92
N TYR A 28 -12.40 -6.49 -10.30
CA TYR A 28 -11.21 -6.87 -9.56
C TYR A 28 -10.76 -8.24 -10.07
N MET A 29 -9.45 -8.39 -10.23
CA MET A 29 -8.85 -9.65 -10.65
C MET A 29 -8.95 -10.68 -9.52
N CYS A 30 -9.11 -11.96 -9.87
CA CYS A 30 -9.09 -13.04 -8.89
C CYS A 30 -7.77 -12.97 -8.08
N PRO A 31 -7.82 -13.00 -6.74
CA PRO A 31 -6.64 -12.80 -5.89
C PRO A 31 -5.56 -13.85 -6.13
N TYR A 32 -5.94 -15.07 -6.48
CA TYR A 32 -5.01 -16.14 -6.84
C TYR A 32 -4.22 -15.84 -8.11
N ILE A 33 -4.88 -15.26 -9.13
CA ILE A 33 -4.23 -14.87 -10.39
C ILE A 33 -3.29 -13.68 -10.14
N ALA A 34 -3.73 -12.70 -9.35
CA ALA A 34 -2.90 -11.56 -8.96
C ALA A 34 -1.65 -12.02 -8.17
N GLY A 35 -1.82 -12.95 -7.23
CA GLY A 35 -0.72 -13.53 -6.46
C GLY A 35 0.26 -14.32 -7.33
N PHE A 36 -0.24 -15.13 -8.27
CA PHE A 36 0.59 -15.88 -9.20
C PHE A 36 1.42 -14.96 -10.10
N LEU A 37 0.81 -13.93 -10.70
CA LEU A 37 1.50 -12.94 -11.52
C LEU A 37 2.55 -12.16 -10.71
N LEU A 38 2.21 -11.77 -9.47
CA LEU A 38 3.16 -11.08 -8.59
C LEU A 38 4.33 -11.98 -8.21
N GLY A 39 4.09 -13.26 -7.95
CA GLY A 39 5.14 -14.26 -7.71
C GLY A 39 6.05 -14.45 -8.93
N LEU A 40 5.49 -14.50 -10.14
CA LEU A 40 6.25 -14.59 -11.39
C LEU A 40 7.15 -13.36 -11.59
N VAL A 41 6.61 -12.16 -11.37
CA VAL A 41 7.38 -10.91 -11.44
C VAL A 41 8.50 -10.91 -10.40
N LEU A 42 8.22 -11.34 -9.17
CA LEU A 42 9.20 -11.40 -8.11
C LEU A 42 10.33 -12.39 -8.46
N LEU A 43 9.99 -13.58 -8.98
CA LEU A 43 10.96 -14.58 -9.44
C LEU A 43 11.80 -14.04 -10.60
N ALA A 44 11.18 -13.43 -11.60
CA ALA A 44 11.88 -12.79 -12.71
C ALA A 44 12.82 -11.68 -12.22
N THR A 45 12.39 -10.90 -11.23
CA THR A 45 13.21 -9.83 -10.64
C THR A 45 14.44 -10.40 -9.94
N ILE A 46 14.27 -11.44 -9.12
CA ILE A 46 15.38 -12.13 -8.45
C ILE A 46 16.31 -12.79 -9.48
N PHE A 47 15.77 -13.40 -10.53
CA PHE A 47 16.56 -14.06 -11.57
C PHE A 47 17.41 -13.08 -12.38
N ILE A 48 16.83 -11.93 -12.78
CA ILE A 48 17.52 -10.95 -13.63
C ILE A 48 18.49 -10.10 -12.82
N THR A 49 18.16 -9.75 -11.58
CA THR A 49 18.92 -8.74 -10.81
C THR A 49 19.60 -9.26 -9.55
N GLY A 50 19.34 -10.51 -9.17
CA GLY A 50 19.84 -11.09 -7.92
C GLY A 50 19.28 -10.40 -6.67
N ARG A 51 18.26 -9.54 -6.81
CA ARG A 51 17.67 -8.75 -5.72
C ARG A 51 16.15 -8.87 -5.72
N GLY A 52 15.57 -8.84 -4.53
CA GLY A 52 14.12 -8.83 -4.34
C GLY A 52 13.49 -7.45 -4.54
N LEU A 53 12.16 -7.42 -4.62
CA LEU A 53 11.36 -6.19 -4.71
C LEU A 53 11.42 -5.40 -3.40
N GLY A 54 11.48 -4.07 -3.47
CA GLY A 54 11.51 -3.25 -2.28
C GLY A 54 11.35 -1.76 -2.55
N ALA A 55 10.39 -1.10 -1.91
CA ALA A 55 10.14 0.33 -2.12
C ALA A 55 11.04 1.24 -1.26
N SER A 56 11.26 0.89 0.02
CA SER A 56 11.99 1.77 0.94
C SER A 56 13.47 1.95 0.62
N GLY A 57 14.07 1.04 -0.15
CA GLY A 57 15.45 1.18 -0.60
C GLY A 57 15.63 2.39 -1.52
N ALA A 58 14.72 2.59 -2.48
CA ALA A 58 14.81 3.72 -3.41
C ALA A 58 14.38 5.01 -2.76
N LEU A 59 13.37 5.01 -1.87
CA LEU A 59 13.02 6.21 -1.12
C LEU A 59 14.21 6.74 -0.30
N LYS A 60 14.97 5.86 0.36
CA LYS A 60 16.21 6.25 1.04
C LYS A 60 17.27 6.76 0.07
N SER A 61 17.52 6.06 -1.04
CA SER A 61 18.49 6.48 -2.05
C SER A 61 18.15 7.84 -2.66
N THR A 62 16.88 8.12 -2.95
CA THR A 62 16.42 9.42 -3.44
C THR A 62 16.64 10.51 -2.40
N VAL A 63 16.32 10.25 -1.12
CA VAL A 63 16.56 11.23 -0.03
C VAL A 63 18.05 11.47 0.18
N ILE A 64 18.89 10.44 0.11
CA ILE A 64 20.34 10.58 0.24
C ILE A 64 20.89 11.38 -0.95
N ALA A 65 20.45 11.09 -2.18
CA ALA A 65 20.85 11.83 -3.37
C ALA A 65 20.40 13.30 -3.34
N THR A 66 19.19 13.59 -2.87
CA THR A 66 18.72 14.98 -2.74
C THR A 66 19.44 15.72 -1.62
N VAL A 67 19.69 15.09 -0.47
CA VAL A 67 20.46 15.69 0.64
C VAL A 67 21.90 15.94 0.22
N GLN A 68 22.52 15.03 -0.54
CA GLN A 68 23.87 15.21 -1.07
C GLN A 68 23.94 16.32 -2.12
N ALA A 69 22.88 16.51 -2.92
CA ALA A 69 22.79 17.58 -3.92
C ALA A 69 22.50 18.97 -3.31
N VAL A 70 21.71 19.04 -2.23
CA VAL A 70 21.25 20.31 -1.63
C VAL A 70 22.12 20.76 -0.46
N ALA A 71 22.70 19.83 0.31
CA ALA A 71 23.48 20.13 1.52
C ALA A 71 24.64 19.14 1.74
N PRO A 72 25.71 19.18 0.91
CA PRO A 72 26.83 18.25 0.99
C PRO A 72 27.59 18.31 2.32
N ALA A 73 27.61 19.46 3.00
CA ALA A 73 28.27 19.62 4.31
C ALA A 73 27.54 18.90 5.48
N HIS A 74 26.24 18.61 5.36
CA HIS A 74 25.49 17.84 6.34
C HIS A 74 25.62 16.32 6.12
N ALA A 75 25.86 15.91 4.86
CA ALA A 75 26.10 14.52 4.50
C ALA A 75 27.49 14.01 4.96
N GLN A 76 28.48 14.88 5.16
CA GLN A 76 29.80 14.46 5.68
C GLN A 76 29.89 14.43 7.21
N ASN A 77 28.99 15.10 7.92
CA ASN A 77 29.08 15.28 9.39
C ASN A 77 28.18 14.33 10.19
N SER A 78 27.49 13.37 9.56
CA SER A 78 26.62 12.43 10.26
C SER A 78 26.96 10.97 9.91
N PRO A 79 27.15 10.08 10.91
CA PRO A 79 27.56 8.69 10.71
C PRO A 79 26.54 7.85 9.93
N PHE A 80 25.33 8.36 9.71
CA PHE A 80 24.32 7.72 8.84
C PHE A 80 24.69 7.81 7.35
N TYR A 81 25.42 8.84 6.95
CA TYR A 81 25.75 9.12 5.54
C TYR A 81 27.15 8.62 5.16
N GLU A 82 28.08 8.46 6.11
CA GLU A 82 29.41 7.86 5.88
C GLU A 82 29.33 6.43 5.32
N SER A 83 28.35 5.64 5.80
CA SER A 83 28.08 4.29 5.27
C SER A 83 27.56 4.28 3.82
N TYR A 84 27.21 5.44 3.27
CA TYR A 84 26.73 5.64 1.89
C TYR A 84 27.70 6.47 1.03
N SER A 85 28.69 7.15 1.64
CA SER A 85 29.69 7.98 0.94
C SER A 85 31.04 7.29 0.73
N GLY A 86 31.18 6.03 1.14
CA GLY A 86 32.34 5.20 0.81
C GLY A 86 32.43 4.96 -0.70
N ALA A 87 33.42 5.57 -1.33
CA ALA A 87 33.68 5.60 -2.77
C ALA A 87 34.02 4.24 -3.44
N GLU A 88 33.63 3.10 -2.86
CA GLU A 88 33.98 1.76 -3.37
C GLU A 88 32.84 0.73 -3.45
N LYS A 89 31.57 1.09 -3.19
CA LYS A 89 30.45 0.18 -3.46
C LYS A 89 29.32 0.88 -4.19
N GLU A 90 29.43 0.83 -5.52
CA GLU A 90 28.36 0.95 -6.50
C GLU A 90 27.30 2.02 -6.22
N SER A 91 27.49 3.19 -6.84
CA SER A 91 26.50 4.24 -7.14
C SER A 91 25.23 4.28 -6.24
N PRO A 92 25.06 5.28 -5.36
CA PRO A 92 23.93 5.40 -4.40
C PRO A 92 22.54 5.46 -5.05
N LEU A 93 22.48 5.61 -6.37
CA LEU A 93 21.35 5.23 -7.22
C LEU A 93 21.49 3.76 -7.61
N LYS A 94 20.93 2.86 -6.80
CA LYS A 94 20.60 1.50 -7.23
C LYS A 94 19.72 1.58 -8.48
N SER A 95 20.36 1.56 -9.64
CA SER A 95 19.75 1.76 -10.97
C SER A 95 18.45 0.96 -11.08
N TRP A 96 18.48 -0.31 -10.71
CA TRP A 96 17.31 -1.19 -10.77
C TRP A 96 16.13 -0.79 -9.87
N LEU A 97 16.39 -0.39 -8.63
CA LEU A 97 15.33 -0.18 -7.63
C LEU A 97 14.62 1.17 -7.87
N VAL A 98 15.31 2.14 -8.47
CA VAL A 98 14.69 3.37 -9.01
C VAL A 98 13.80 3.05 -10.22
N PHE A 99 14.28 2.20 -11.15
CA PHE A 99 13.46 1.74 -12.27
C PHE A 99 12.23 0.94 -11.79
N GLU A 100 12.36 0.12 -10.73
CA GLU A 100 11.24 -0.58 -10.10
C GLU A 100 10.17 0.40 -9.63
N ILE A 101 10.53 1.46 -8.88
CA ILE A 101 9.56 2.46 -8.42
C ILE A 101 8.90 3.18 -9.59
N ILE A 102 9.68 3.61 -10.58
CA ILE A 102 9.13 4.29 -11.77
C ILE A 102 8.14 3.36 -12.50
N GLY A 103 8.51 2.10 -12.69
CA GLY A 103 7.65 1.08 -13.30
C GLY A 103 6.37 0.84 -12.49
N VAL A 104 6.45 0.78 -11.17
CA VAL A 104 5.28 0.64 -10.28
C VAL A 104 4.38 1.87 -10.35
N ILE A 105 4.93 3.09 -10.39
CA ILE A 105 4.15 4.32 -10.52
C ILE A 105 3.39 4.35 -11.85
N ILE A 106 4.08 4.08 -12.96
CA ILE A 106 3.50 4.04 -14.30
C ILE A 106 2.44 2.92 -14.38
N GLY A 107 2.77 1.73 -13.89
CA GLY A 107 1.86 0.59 -13.86
C GLY A 107 0.61 0.84 -13.03
N ALA A 108 0.74 1.47 -11.86
CA ALA A 108 -0.38 1.86 -11.02
C ALA A 108 -1.27 2.91 -11.71
N PHE A 109 -0.68 3.88 -12.42
CA PHE A 109 -1.41 4.90 -13.15
C PHE A 109 -2.19 4.31 -14.33
N ILE A 110 -1.56 3.47 -15.16
CA ILE A 110 -2.22 2.77 -16.27
C ILE A 110 -3.33 1.85 -15.75
N SER A 111 -3.08 1.12 -14.66
CA SER A 111 -4.09 0.26 -14.03
C SER A 111 -5.28 1.08 -13.51
N GLY A 112 -5.03 2.26 -12.94
CA GLY A 112 -6.04 3.21 -12.49
C GLY A 112 -6.89 3.77 -13.64
N LEU A 113 -6.27 4.10 -14.78
CA LEU A 113 -6.95 4.54 -16.01
C LEU A 113 -7.85 3.44 -16.58
N ILE A 114 -7.33 2.22 -16.74
CA ILE A 114 -8.09 1.07 -17.27
C ILE A 114 -9.25 0.71 -16.34
N SER A 115 -9.05 0.88 -15.04
CA SER A 115 -10.07 0.59 -14.03
C SER A 115 -11.14 1.68 -13.92
N ASP A 116 -10.90 2.87 -14.50
CA ASP A 116 -11.72 4.08 -14.37
C ASP A 116 -11.95 4.47 -12.89
N ARG A 117 -10.86 4.40 -12.10
CA ARG A 117 -10.88 4.67 -10.64
C ARG A 117 -9.92 5.77 -10.20
N LEU A 118 -9.45 6.59 -11.14
CA LEU A 118 -8.67 7.77 -10.81
C LEU A 118 -9.59 8.85 -10.22
N LYS A 119 -9.90 8.70 -8.94
CA LYS A 119 -10.68 9.68 -8.18
C LYS A 119 -9.86 10.14 -7.00
N ILE A 120 -9.60 11.45 -6.94
CA ILE A 120 -9.02 12.08 -5.75
C ILE A 120 -10.13 12.07 -4.68
N SER A 121 -10.07 11.06 -3.80
CA SER A 121 -10.98 10.90 -2.68
C SER A 121 -10.17 10.79 -1.40
N THR A 122 -10.61 11.47 -0.35
CA THR A 122 -10.10 11.18 0.99
C THR A 122 -10.97 10.08 1.57
N GLU A 123 -10.41 8.87 1.67
CA GLU A 123 -11.08 7.74 2.31
C GLU A 123 -11.16 7.98 3.83
N ALA A 124 -12.26 8.59 4.26
CA ALA A 124 -12.61 8.85 5.66
C ALA A 124 -13.88 8.07 6.03
N GLY A 125 -13.93 7.54 7.26
CA GLY A 125 -15.12 6.86 7.78
C GLY A 125 -16.31 7.82 7.90
N PRO A 126 -17.56 7.34 7.88
CA PRO A 126 -18.78 8.17 7.89
C PRO A 126 -18.85 9.16 9.07
N ARG A 127 -18.13 8.87 10.16
CA ARG A 127 -18.15 9.63 11.43
C ARG A 127 -16.87 10.42 11.72
N VAL A 128 -15.85 10.40 10.87
CA VAL A 128 -14.54 11.01 11.16
C VAL A 128 -14.30 12.25 10.32
N LYS A 129 -14.03 13.38 10.99
CA LYS A 129 -13.60 14.62 10.34
C LYS A 129 -12.33 14.39 9.53
N THR A 130 -12.27 14.93 8.31
CA THR A 130 -11.12 14.86 7.38
C THR A 130 -9.80 15.16 8.09
N LYS A 131 -9.73 16.24 8.87
CA LYS A 131 -8.52 16.64 9.61
C LYS A 131 -7.99 15.54 10.56
N ARG A 132 -8.89 14.83 11.25
CA ARG A 132 -8.52 13.76 12.18
C ARG A 132 -7.99 12.53 11.43
N ARG A 133 -8.56 12.20 10.26
CA ARG A 133 -8.07 11.14 9.37
C ARG A 133 -6.65 11.43 8.86
N TRP A 134 -6.40 12.65 8.39
CA TRP A 134 -5.07 13.07 7.95
C TRP A 134 -4.05 13.00 9.09
N MET A 135 -4.39 13.46 10.28
CA MET A 135 -3.52 13.36 11.46
C MET A 135 -3.15 11.90 11.78
N PHE A 136 -4.13 10.99 11.82
CA PHE A 136 -3.85 9.57 12.06
C PHE A 136 -3.08 8.90 10.92
N ALA A 137 -3.32 9.29 9.67
CA ALA A 137 -2.58 8.79 8.51
C ALA A 137 -1.10 9.22 8.56
N LEU A 138 -0.84 10.48 8.94
CA LEU A 138 0.52 11.00 9.11
C LEU A 138 1.24 10.33 10.28
N ILE A 139 0.60 10.21 11.44
CA ILE A 139 1.17 9.53 12.61
C ILE A 139 1.45 8.06 12.29
N GLY A 140 0.48 7.35 11.68
CA GLY A 140 0.63 5.95 11.30
C GLY A 140 1.73 5.76 10.25
N GLY A 141 1.81 6.63 9.24
CA GLY A 141 2.87 6.62 8.24
C GLY A 141 4.26 6.88 8.83
N ALA A 142 4.38 7.83 9.76
CA ALA A 142 5.62 8.10 10.47
C ALA A 142 6.06 6.90 11.34
N LEU A 143 5.13 6.30 12.10
CA LEU A 143 5.41 5.12 12.91
C LEU A 143 5.82 3.92 12.05
N PHE A 144 5.13 3.71 10.93
CA PHE A 144 5.45 2.65 9.96
C PHE A 144 6.82 2.88 9.32
N GLY A 145 7.13 4.12 8.94
CA GLY A 145 8.43 4.52 8.41
C GLY A 145 9.56 4.24 9.41
N ALA A 146 9.40 4.68 10.67
CA ALA A 146 10.34 4.39 11.74
C ALA A 146 10.52 2.88 11.95
N GLY A 147 9.42 2.12 11.99
CA GLY A 147 9.43 0.66 12.09
C GLY A 147 10.17 -0.01 10.94
N ALA A 148 9.99 0.46 9.70
CA ALA A 148 10.70 -0.05 8.53
C ALA A 148 12.22 0.19 8.60
N GLN A 149 12.67 1.22 9.33
CA GLN A 149 14.10 1.43 9.60
C GLN A 149 14.64 0.38 10.56
N PHE A 150 13.94 0.15 11.68
CA PHE A 150 14.34 -0.85 12.67
C PHE A 150 14.31 -2.27 12.10
N ALA A 151 13.32 -2.58 11.26
CA ALA A 151 13.21 -3.86 10.57
C ALA A 151 14.22 -4.03 9.41
N ARG A 152 15.02 -3.00 9.09
CA ARG A 152 15.91 -2.93 7.90
C ARG A 152 15.22 -3.25 6.57
N GLY A 153 13.90 -3.10 6.49
CA GLY A 153 13.13 -3.42 5.29
C GLY A 153 11.66 -3.02 5.41
N CYS A 154 11.01 -2.89 4.25
CA CYS A 154 9.57 -2.66 4.16
C CYS A 154 8.81 -3.98 3.95
N THR A 155 7.48 -3.94 3.98
CA THR A 155 6.65 -5.13 3.75
C THR A 155 6.99 -5.86 2.44
N SER A 156 7.26 -5.14 1.35
CA SER A 156 7.64 -5.79 0.07
C SER A 156 9.04 -6.40 0.09
N GLY A 157 9.99 -5.77 0.78
CA GLY A 157 11.36 -6.28 0.89
C GLY A 157 11.51 -7.37 1.95
N ALA A 158 11.20 -7.04 3.20
CA ALA A 158 11.41 -7.92 4.34
C ALA A 158 10.41 -9.08 4.40
N ALA A 159 9.13 -8.85 4.06
CA ALA A 159 8.13 -9.91 4.09
C ALA A 159 8.02 -10.63 2.74
N LEU A 160 7.64 -9.94 1.65
CA LEU A 160 7.39 -10.63 0.36
C LEU A 160 8.65 -11.24 -0.24
N SER A 161 9.71 -10.46 -0.44
CA SER A 161 10.96 -10.99 -1.00
C SER A 161 11.67 -11.95 -0.03
N GLY A 162 11.59 -11.69 1.28
CA GLY A 162 12.13 -12.57 2.31
C GLY A 162 11.47 -13.95 2.35
N MET A 163 10.14 -14.02 2.21
CA MET A 163 9.43 -15.30 2.10
C MET A 163 9.72 -16.02 0.78
N ALA A 164 9.91 -15.29 -0.32
CA ALA A 164 10.22 -15.89 -1.62
C ALA A 164 11.56 -16.64 -1.65
N VAL A 165 12.54 -16.20 -0.85
CA VAL A 165 13.83 -16.90 -0.66
C VAL A 165 13.81 -17.90 0.50
N LEU A 166 12.63 -18.24 1.02
CA LEU A 166 12.44 -19.16 2.15
C LEU A 166 13.15 -18.72 3.45
N SER A 167 13.36 -17.41 3.66
CA SER A 167 13.99 -16.90 4.87
C SER A 167 13.03 -16.98 6.07
N THR A 168 13.51 -17.55 7.17
CA THR A 168 12.78 -17.56 8.46
C THR A 168 12.42 -16.15 8.93
N ALA A 169 13.30 -15.18 8.72
CA ALA A 169 13.06 -13.78 9.05
C ALA A 169 11.89 -13.19 8.25
N GLY A 170 11.68 -13.62 7.00
CA GLY A 170 10.55 -13.17 6.18
C GLY A 170 9.20 -13.61 6.72
N PHE A 171 9.10 -14.88 7.15
CA PHE A 171 7.89 -15.40 7.78
C PHE A 171 7.60 -14.72 9.12
N VAL A 172 8.62 -14.54 9.96
CA VAL A 172 8.47 -13.83 11.25
C VAL A 172 8.02 -12.38 11.02
N THR A 173 8.61 -11.70 10.05
CA THR A 173 8.24 -10.31 9.70
C THR A 173 6.80 -10.23 9.20
N MET A 174 6.38 -11.17 8.34
CA MET A 174 5.00 -11.23 7.84
C MET A 174 4.00 -11.41 9.00
N LEU A 175 4.27 -12.35 9.91
CA LEU A 175 3.43 -12.59 11.09
C LEU A 175 3.40 -11.37 12.02
N ALA A 176 4.54 -10.72 12.24
CA ALA A 176 4.62 -9.53 13.08
C ALA A 176 3.83 -8.35 12.48
N ILE A 177 3.98 -8.08 11.17
CA ILE A 177 3.27 -6.98 10.49
C ILE A 177 1.77 -7.20 10.52
N PHE A 178 1.30 -8.37 10.08
CA PHE A 178 -0.14 -8.65 10.05
C PHE A 178 -0.72 -8.81 11.45
N GLY A 179 -0.03 -9.50 12.36
CA GLY A 179 -0.45 -9.68 13.74
C GLY A 179 -0.61 -8.35 14.48
N THR A 180 0.40 -7.49 14.45
CA THR A 180 0.29 -6.14 15.05
C THR A 180 -0.76 -5.29 14.33
N GLY A 181 -0.86 -5.39 13.00
CA GLY A 181 -1.89 -4.72 12.21
C GLY A 181 -3.30 -5.06 12.65
N PHE A 182 -3.61 -6.35 12.87
CA PHE A 182 -4.93 -6.78 13.35
C PHE A 182 -5.22 -6.34 14.78
N ILE A 183 -4.22 -6.37 15.66
CA ILE A 183 -4.35 -5.89 17.05
C ILE A 183 -4.66 -4.40 17.06
N VAL A 184 -3.88 -3.60 16.34
CA VAL A 184 -4.08 -2.14 16.25
C VAL A 184 -5.41 -1.84 15.57
N ALA A 185 -5.76 -2.54 14.50
CA ALA A 185 -7.05 -2.36 13.83
C ALA A 185 -8.25 -2.57 14.78
N TYR A 186 -8.16 -3.53 15.71
CA TYR A 186 -9.21 -3.74 16.72
C TYR A 186 -9.43 -2.50 17.62
N PHE A 187 -8.36 -1.81 18.02
CA PHE A 187 -8.46 -0.59 18.82
C PHE A 187 -9.01 0.59 18.01
N PHE A 188 -8.57 0.74 16.76
CA PHE A 188 -8.95 1.86 15.90
C PHE A 188 -10.23 1.62 15.08
N ARG A 189 -10.88 0.46 15.18
CA ARG A 189 -12.14 0.13 14.46
C ARG A 189 -13.24 1.17 14.64
N LYS A 190 -13.26 1.83 15.81
CA LYS A 190 -14.24 2.87 16.15
C LYS A 190 -14.09 4.16 15.31
N LEU A 191 -12.97 4.34 14.59
CA LEU A 191 -12.78 5.42 13.61
C LEU A 191 -13.42 5.09 12.26
N TRP A 192 -13.73 3.83 11.97
CA TRP A 192 -14.25 3.41 10.66
C TRP A 192 -15.71 2.97 10.68
N ILE A 193 -16.19 2.47 11.84
CA ILE A 193 -17.59 2.12 12.08
C ILE A 193 -18.36 3.37 12.46
#